data_AF-A0A519ZCS8-F1
#
_entry.id   AF-A0A519ZCS8-F1
#
_cell.length_a   1.000
_cell.length_b   1.000
_cell.length_c   1.000
_cell.angle_alpha   90.00
_cell.angle_beta   90.00
_cell.angle_gamma   90.00
#
_symmetry.space_group_name_H-M   'P 1'
#
loop_
_entity.id
_entity.type
_entity.pdbx_description
1 polymer ?
#
loop_
_entity_poly.entity_id
_entity_poly.type
_entity_poly.pdbx_seq_one_letter_code
_entity_poly.pdbx_strand_id
1 'polypeptide(L)'
;VTDANGTLLGTTKVLADGSFEVMLTPAQINQQVLAVQQADPPGNVSQPVSVEAPDLTPPAAPVQLQLNADGSELSGVGEPGSTARVYLGSTEIGTVQVGDDGRFVVALSPSQNNGQQLQVTLEDAKGNLSPSIPATAPDTTPPPAVNATINASGTQLNGTGEAGARLTVLNDKGDLVGQGNIGADGSFVLNLSPAQLNGQVLSIVAQDATGNPSPAFAVTAPDLTPPAQPTGLSVSADGTLLSGTGEVGSFITVRAPDNTVVGTIEVPAGGSFNVALDPAQNDGQVLQVVATDASGNAAPAVPVTAEDNSPPTPVSNLVIDATYSVISGRGEAGASVIVTQNGAKIGEGTVLANGTFQFALDTPAQPGQLVSVVQTDAAGNPSAPADYTPPLIPLTEAPLNVVLAGDGLTLTGTSSLGAVVT
;
A
#
# COMPACT_ATOMS: atom_id res chain seq x y z
N VAL A 1 -6.23 68.40 59.02
CA VAL A 1 -5.44 67.82 57.91
C VAL A 1 -6.03 68.33 56.62
N THR A 2 -5.23 68.95 55.76
CA THR A 2 -5.68 69.46 54.44
C THR A 2 -4.92 68.80 53.31
N ASP A 3 -5.52 68.78 52.11
CA ASP A 3 -4.82 68.40 50.88
C ASP A 3 -3.85 69.51 50.40
N ALA A 4 -3.16 69.28 49.29
CA ALA A 4 -2.24 70.22 48.67
C ALA A 4 -2.90 71.54 48.20
N ASN A 5 -4.21 71.54 47.96
CA ASN A 5 -4.98 72.73 47.60
C ASN A 5 -5.54 73.47 48.84
N GLY A 6 -5.29 72.96 50.05
CA GLY A 6 -5.81 73.50 51.30
C GLY A 6 -7.23 73.02 51.66
N THR A 7 -7.81 72.07 50.94
CA THR A 7 -9.13 71.50 51.26
C THR A 7 -9.06 70.71 52.55
N LEU A 8 -10.00 70.93 53.47
CA LEU A 8 -10.06 70.19 54.73
C LEU A 8 -10.48 68.73 54.51
N LEU A 9 -9.62 67.80 54.89
CA LEU A 9 -9.86 66.36 54.79
C LEU A 9 -10.35 65.74 56.11
N GLY A 10 -10.04 66.38 57.24
CA GLY A 10 -10.45 65.90 58.55
C GLY A 10 -9.86 66.72 59.71
N THR A 11 -10.54 66.69 60.86
CA THR A 11 -10.13 67.33 62.12
C THR A 11 -10.43 66.41 63.29
N THR A 12 -9.63 66.52 64.36
CA THR A 12 -9.89 65.87 65.64
C THR A 12 -9.40 66.75 66.78
N LYS A 13 -9.73 66.39 68.02
CA LYS A 13 -9.11 66.99 69.21
C LYS A 13 -7.98 66.09 69.71
N VAL A 14 -6.85 66.69 70.06
CA VAL A 14 -5.74 65.97 70.71
C VAL A 14 -6.20 65.53 72.11
N LEU A 15 -5.95 64.26 72.45
CA LEU A 15 -6.31 63.67 73.74
C LEU A 15 -5.36 64.13 74.85
N ALA A 16 -5.74 63.89 76.10
CA ALA A 16 -4.96 64.34 77.27
C ALA A 16 -3.57 63.68 77.37
N ASP A 17 -3.38 62.52 76.77
CA ASP A 17 -2.10 61.81 76.67
C ASP A 17 -1.24 62.28 75.47
N GLY A 18 -1.72 63.27 74.70
CA GLY A 18 -1.05 63.81 73.53
C GLY A 18 -1.30 63.03 72.23
N SER A 19 -2.05 61.94 72.27
CA SER A 19 -2.41 61.17 71.07
C SER A 19 -3.56 61.83 70.29
N PHE A 20 -3.67 61.51 69.00
CA PHE A 20 -4.78 61.95 68.17
C PHE A 20 -5.06 60.93 67.06
N GLU A 21 -6.31 60.87 66.61
CA GLU A 21 -6.74 60.08 65.45
C GLU A 21 -7.68 60.93 64.60
N VAL A 22 -7.38 61.04 63.31
CA VAL A 22 -8.17 61.84 62.35
C VAL A 22 -8.70 60.91 61.27
N MET A 23 -10.03 60.83 61.17
CA MET A 23 -10.67 60.20 60.01
C MET A 23 -10.62 61.16 58.81
N LEU A 24 -10.04 60.72 57.70
CA LEU A 24 -9.97 61.49 56.46
C LEU A 24 -11.15 61.16 55.55
N THR A 25 -11.76 62.18 54.95
CA THR A 25 -12.82 62.02 53.94
C THR A 25 -12.58 62.98 52.78
N PRO A 26 -12.28 62.50 51.56
CA PRO A 26 -12.09 61.09 51.17
C PRO A 26 -10.76 60.51 51.68
N ALA A 27 -10.61 59.19 51.57
CA ALA A 27 -9.33 58.52 51.84
C ALA A 27 -8.24 59.00 50.87
N GLN A 28 -7.00 59.09 51.36
CA GLN A 28 -5.83 59.52 50.60
C GLN A 28 -4.94 58.28 50.41
N ILE A 29 -4.86 57.79 49.18
CA ILE A 29 -4.28 56.47 48.82
C ILE A 29 -3.52 56.48 47.49
N ASN A 30 -3.09 57.65 47.01
CA ASN A 30 -2.45 57.81 45.71
C ASN A 30 -1.35 58.89 45.77
N GLN A 31 -0.42 58.75 46.73
CA GLN A 31 0.72 59.66 46.95
C GLN A 31 0.34 61.14 47.17
N GLN A 32 -0.87 61.41 47.68
CA GLN A 32 -1.25 62.79 47.99
C GLN A 32 -0.38 63.35 49.12
N VAL A 33 0.10 64.59 48.94
CA VAL A 33 0.79 65.34 50.00
C VAL A 33 -0.24 66.03 50.88
N LEU A 34 -0.21 65.71 52.17
CA LEU A 34 -1.13 66.22 53.19
C LEU A 34 -0.40 67.22 54.10
N ALA A 35 -1.08 68.31 54.46
CA ALA A 35 -0.60 69.24 55.47
C ALA A 35 -1.34 69.03 56.79
N VAL A 36 -0.57 68.83 57.87
CA VAL A 36 -1.08 68.63 59.23
C VAL A 36 -0.70 69.83 60.08
N GLN A 37 -1.70 70.46 60.68
CA GLN A 37 -1.54 71.61 61.58
C GLN A 37 -2.40 71.39 62.82
N GLN A 38 -1.96 71.95 63.94
CA GLN A 38 -2.74 72.04 65.18
C GLN A 38 -2.96 73.51 65.54
N ALA A 39 -4.02 73.78 66.30
CA ALA A 39 -4.29 75.10 66.85
C ALA A 39 -4.56 75.00 68.36
N ASP A 40 -4.03 75.93 69.13
CA ASP A 40 -4.34 76.07 70.56
C ASP A 40 -5.72 76.78 70.76
N PRO A 41 -6.27 76.80 71.98
CA PRO A 41 -7.40 77.66 72.33
C PRO A 41 -6.90 79.06 72.72
N PRO A 42 -6.37 79.88 71.78
CA PRO A 42 -7.11 81.01 71.19
C PRO A 42 -7.15 81.02 69.64
N GLY A 43 -6.69 79.95 68.98
CA GLY A 43 -6.71 79.78 67.53
C GLY A 43 -5.36 80.02 66.84
N ASN A 44 -4.24 80.04 67.58
CA ASN A 44 -2.91 80.17 66.99
C ASN A 44 -2.55 78.85 66.29
N VAL A 45 -2.27 78.90 64.99
CA VAL A 45 -1.99 77.72 64.17
C VAL A 45 -0.49 77.44 64.10
N SER A 46 -0.10 76.17 64.20
CA SER A 46 1.29 75.73 64.03
C SER A 46 1.77 75.90 62.58
N GLN A 47 3.09 75.81 62.36
CA GLN A 47 3.60 75.51 61.02
C GLN A 47 3.07 74.14 60.54
N PRO A 48 2.79 73.96 59.24
CA PRO A 48 2.35 72.67 58.71
C PRO A 48 3.48 71.64 58.70
N VAL A 49 3.14 70.41 59.05
CA VAL A 49 3.96 69.22 58.77
C VAL A 49 3.41 68.53 57.53
N SER A 50 4.28 68.15 56.60
CA SER A 50 3.89 67.41 55.39
C SER A 50 3.95 65.90 55.64
N VAL A 51 2.92 65.19 55.20
CA VAL A 51 2.84 63.73 55.22
C VAL A 51 2.40 63.26 53.84
N GLU A 52 3.12 62.30 53.27
CA GLU A 52 2.74 61.68 52.00
C GLU A 52 1.86 60.46 52.28
N ALA A 53 0.70 60.39 51.60
CA ALA A 53 -0.16 59.23 51.66
C ALA A 53 0.49 58.02 50.95
N PRO A 54 0.23 56.77 51.39
CA PRO A 54 0.66 55.59 50.65
C PRO A 54 0.01 55.58 49.26
N ASP A 55 0.64 54.87 48.33
CA ASP A 55 0.03 54.56 47.03
C ASP A 55 -0.54 53.15 47.06
N LEU A 56 -1.86 53.06 46.94
CA LEU A 56 -2.60 51.80 46.86
C LEU A 56 -3.49 51.77 45.62
N THR A 57 -3.29 52.69 44.66
CA THR A 57 -4.12 52.82 43.47
C THR A 57 -3.43 52.13 42.30
N PRO A 58 -3.92 51.00 41.80
CA PRO A 58 -3.29 50.35 40.67
C PRO A 58 -3.44 51.13 39.36
N PRO A 59 -2.53 50.92 38.40
CA PRO A 59 -2.70 51.39 37.04
C PRO A 59 -3.99 50.87 36.40
N ALA A 60 -4.48 51.60 35.39
CA ALA A 60 -5.51 51.07 34.50
C ALA A 60 -5.00 49.82 33.75
N ALA A 61 -5.91 48.91 33.39
CA ALA A 61 -5.55 47.74 32.60
C ALA A 61 -4.99 48.15 31.23
N PRO A 62 -4.01 47.40 30.69
CA PRO A 62 -3.42 47.74 29.40
C PRO A 62 -4.44 47.54 28.27
N VAL A 63 -4.34 48.35 27.22
CA VAL A 63 -5.25 48.31 26.06
C VAL A 63 -4.47 48.21 24.75
N GLN A 64 -5.18 47.95 23.65
CA GLN A 64 -4.59 47.83 22.30
C GLN A 64 -3.48 46.78 22.23
N LEU A 65 -3.65 45.67 22.96
CA LEU A 65 -2.69 44.57 22.95
C LEU A 65 -2.65 43.93 21.56
N GLN A 66 -1.46 43.80 21.00
CA GLN A 66 -1.24 43.17 19.71
C GLN A 66 0.10 42.44 19.69
N LEU A 67 0.06 41.15 19.33
CA LEU A 67 1.27 40.40 19.00
C LEU A 67 1.67 40.64 17.53
N ASN A 68 2.97 40.60 17.28
CA ASN A 68 3.51 40.54 15.92
C ASN A 68 3.31 39.13 15.30
N ALA A 69 3.60 38.97 14.01
CA ALA A 69 3.27 37.76 13.27
C ALA A 69 4.05 36.51 13.70
N ASP A 70 5.29 36.66 14.16
CA ASP A 70 6.12 35.55 14.64
C ASP A 70 5.97 35.31 16.16
N GLY A 71 5.20 36.15 16.85
CA GLY A 71 4.93 36.03 18.27
C GLY A 71 6.10 36.38 19.18
N SER A 72 7.16 37.03 18.67
CA SER A 72 8.30 37.44 19.49
C SER A 72 8.06 38.73 20.26
N GLU A 73 7.03 39.50 19.91
CA GLU A 73 6.74 40.79 20.53
C GLU A 73 5.26 40.98 20.82
N LEU A 74 4.95 41.55 21.98
CA LEU A 74 3.61 42.01 22.36
C LEU A 74 3.65 43.52 22.60
N SER A 75 2.91 44.25 21.79
CA SER A 75 2.74 45.70 21.91
C SER A 75 1.44 46.07 22.61
N GLY A 76 1.39 47.25 23.22
CA GLY A 76 0.19 47.76 23.86
C GLY A 76 0.34 49.21 24.33
N VAL A 77 -0.71 49.68 25.01
CA VAL A 77 -0.77 51.00 25.64
C VAL A 77 -1.09 50.85 27.12
N GLY A 78 -0.40 51.60 27.96
CA GLY A 78 -0.52 51.58 29.42
C GLY A 78 -0.19 52.93 30.07
N GLU A 79 -0.21 52.95 31.40
CA GLU A 79 0.19 54.13 32.17
C GLU A 79 1.70 54.38 32.06
N PRO A 80 2.16 55.57 31.63
CA PRO A 80 3.59 55.90 31.53
C PRO A 80 4.37 55.63 32.82
N GLY A 81 5.54 55.01 32.70
CA GLY A 81 6.41 54.68 33.85
C GLY A 81 6.00 53.44 34.65
N SER A 82 4.80 52.87 34.40
CA SER A 82 4.46 51.54 34.90
C SER A 82 5.25 50.45 34.19
N THR A 83 5.26 49.24 34.72
CA THR A 83 5.92 48.07 34.14
C THR A 83 4.89 47.11 33.56
N ALA A 84 4.90 46.90 32.24
CA ALA A 84 4.09 45.89 31.58
C ALA A 84 4.73 44.51 31.73
N ARG A 85 3.96 43.54 32.23
CA ARG A 85 4.38 42.14 32.43
C ARG A 85 3.47 41.21 31.64
N VAL A 86 4.07 40.22 30.99
CA VAL A 86 3.36 39.20 30.19
C VAL A 86 3.60 37.83 30.78
N TYR A 87 2.51 37.08 31.01
CA TYR A 87 2.52 35.76 31.62
C TYR A 87 1.96 34.69 30.68
N LEU A 88 2.57 33.51 30.71
CA LEU A 88 2.00 32.25 30.23
C LEU A 88 1.65 31.38 31.45
N GLY A 89 0.36 31.25 31.76
CA GLY A 89 -0.07 30.69 33.03
C GLY A 89 0.43 31.56 34.19
N SER A 90 1.26 31.00 35.06
CA SER A 90 1.91 31.73 36.17
C SER A 90 3.34 32.17 35.88
N THR A 91 3.89 31.85 34.71
CA THR A 91 5.29 32.13 34.36
C THR A 91 5.38 33.46 33.63
N GLU A 92 6.18 34.39 34.14
CA GLU A 92 6.51 35.62 33.42
C GLU A 92 7.42 35.29 32.23
N ILE A 93 7.01 35.69 31.03
CA ILE A 93 7.71 35.42 29.77
C ILE A 93 8.24 36.69 29.09
N GLY A 94 7.92 37.87 29.65
CA GLY A 94 8.41 39.15 29.17
C GLY A 94 7.98 40.30 30.08
N THR A 95 8.81 41.33 30.13
CA THR A 95 8.54 42.56 30.89
C THR A 95 9.20 43.76 30.22
N VAL A 96 8.56 44.93 30.31
CA VAL A 96 9.13 46.20 29.83
C VAL A 96 8.51 47.37 30.58
N GLN A 97 9.25 48.46 30.73
CA GLN A 97 8.66 49.73 31.18
C GLN A 97 7.79 50.34 30.08
N VAL A 98 6.64 50.90 30.45
CA VAL A 98 5.79 51.68 29.57
C VAL A 98 6.42 53.04 29.34
N GLY A 99 6.62 53.41 28.07
CA GLY A 99 7.25 54.67 27.69
C GLY A 99 6.43 55.90 28.08
N ASP A 100 7.07 57.06 28.06
CA ASP A 100 6.43 58.35 28.39
C ASP A 100 5.26 58.69 27.45
N ASP A 101 5.24 58.11 26.25
CA ASP A 101 4.14 58.23 25.28
C ASP A 101 2.98 57.24 25.54
N GLY A 102 3.07 56.46 26.62
CA GLY A 102 2.11 55.45 27.03
C GLY A 102 2.19 54.14 26.25
N ARG A 103 3.14 53.98 25.33
CA ARG A 103 3.28 52.75 24.52
C ARG A 103 4.31 51.82 25.12
N PHE A 104 4.13 50.53 24.88
CA PHE A 104 5.12 49.51 25.24
C PHE A 104 5.22 48.42 24.16
N VAL A 105 6.39 47.79 24.09
CA VAL A 105 6.65 46.58 23.29
C VAL A 105 7.47 45.64 24.17
N VAL A 106 6.85 44.52 24.55
CA VAL A 106 7.48 43.47 25.35
C VAL A 106 8.05 42.43 24.40
N ALA A 107 9.36 42.19 24.48
CA ALA A 107 9.98 41.04 23.82
C ALA A 107 9.66 39.75 24.60
N LEU A 108 9.28 38.70 23.87
CA LEU A 108 8.91 37.38 24.39
C LEU A 108 9.97 36.36 24.01
N SER A 109 10.53 35.67 25.00
CA SER A 109 11.53 34.62 24.79
C SER A 109 11.19 33.39 25.65
N PRO A 110 10.78 32.26 25.05
CA PRO A 110 10.63 32.02 23.60
C PRO A 110 9.47 32.80 22.97
N SER A 111 9.47 32.92 21.64
CA SER A 111 8.33 33.47 20.89
C SER A 111 7.08 32.61 21.09
N GLN A 112 5.91 33.24 21.07
CA GLN A 112 4.62 32.61 21.31
C GLN A 112 3.85 32.53 19.98
N ASN A 113 3.83 31.35 19.36
CA ASN A 113 3.32 31.16 17.99
C ASN A 113 2.51 29.86 17.80
N ASN A 114 1.95 29.32 18.88
CA ASN A 114 1.17 28.08 18.91
C ASN A 114 -0.20 28.31 19.56
N GLY A 115 -0.80 29.49 19.35
CA GLY A 115 -2.12 29.83 19.90
C GLY A 115 -2.17 30.02 21.41
N GLN A 116 -1.02 30.24 22.08
CA GLN A 116 -0.95 30.39 23.53
C GLN A 116 -1.88 31.51 24.06
N GLN A 117 -2.50 31.26 25.21
CA GLN A 117 -3.26 32.27 25.95
C GLN A 117 -2.34 32.99 26.95
N LEU A 118 -2.08 34.26 26.69
CA LEU A 118 -1.23 35.13 27.50
C LEU A 118 -2.08 36.01 28.41
N GLN A 119 -1.46 36.49 29.50
CA GLN A 119 -2.04 37.45 30.44
C GLN A 119 -1.11 38.65 30.57
N VAL A 120 -1.66 39.86 30.47
CA VAL A 120 -0.88 41.10 30.54
C VAL A 120 -1.38 41.96 31.70
N THR A 121 -0.45 42.42 32.54
CA THR A 121 -0.70 43.34 33.64
C THR A 121 0.26 44.51 33.59
N LEU A 122 -0.12 45.63 34.21
CA LEU A 122 0.77 46.75 34.52
C LEU A 122 1.01 46.78 36.04
N GLU A 123 2.24 47.09 36.43
CA GLU A 123 2.65 47.30 37.82
C GLU A 123 3.21 48.73 37.96
N ASP A 124 2.67 49.52 38.89
CA ASP A 124 3.25 50.83 39.19
C ASP A 124 4.58 50.72 39.98
N ALA A 125 5.20 51.86 40.29
CA ALA A 125 6.44 51.90 41.07
C ALA A 125 6.29 51.44 42.53
N LYS A 126 5.06 51.24 43.02
CA LYS A 126 4.71 50.89 44.39
C LYS A 126 4.23 49.43 44.50
N GLY A 127 4.15 48.71 43.38
CA GLY A 127 3.80 47.30 43.30
C GLY A 127 2.30 47.04 43.16
N ASN A 128 1.48 48.06 42.90
CA ASN A 128 0.06 47.86 42.65
C ASN A 128 -0.16 47.34 41.23
N LEU A 129 -0.95 46.27 41.08
CA LEU A 129 -1.20 45.59 39.81
C LEU A 129 -2.54 45.98 39.20
N SER A 130 -2.54 46.28 37.91
CA SER A 130 -3.76 46.45 37.13
C SER A 130 -4.58 45.15 37.05
N PRO A 131 -5.86 45.20 36.65
CA PRO A 131 -6.55 44.02 36.15
C PRO A 131 -5.78 43.34 35.01
N SER A 132 -5.86 42.01 34.93
CA SER A 132 -5.23 41.20 33.88
C SER A 132 -6.06 41.19 32.60
N ILE A 133 -5.40 41.36 31.46
CA ILE A 133 -6.04 41.31 30.13
C ILE A 133 -5.49 40.12 29.33
N PRO A 134 -6.37 39.26 28.77
CA PRO A 134 -5.93 38.17 27.93
C PRO A 134 -5.46 38.65 26.55
N ALA A 135 -4.44 37.99 26.02
CA ALA A 135 -4.04 38.10 24.62
C ALA A 135 -3.80 36.70 24.05
N THR A 136 -4.31 36.42 22.85
CA THR A 136 -4.08 35.13 22.18
C THR A 136 -2.96 35.30 21.16
N ALA A 137 -1.96 34.44 21.25
CA ALA A 137 -0.84 34.42 20.32
C ALA A 137 -1.28 33.92 18.93
N PRO A 138 -0.60 34.31 17.83
CA PRO A 138 -0.83 33.68 16.54
C PRO A 138 -0.50 32.19 16.63
N ASP A 139 -1.10 31.40 15.74
CA ASP A 139 -0.83 29.98 15.62
C ASP A 139 -0.26 29.68 14.24
N THR A 140 1.05 29.52 14.18
CA THR A 140 1.82 29.24 12.97
C THR A 140 2.66 27.99 13.12
N THR A 141 2.41 27.20 14.17
CA THR A 141 3.21 26.04 14.51
C THR A 141 2.49 24.79 14.02
N PRO A 142 3.05 24.07 13.03
CA PRO A 142 2.41 22.84 12.58
C PRO A 142 2.30 21.77 13.66
N PRO A 143 1.25 20.94 13.61
CA PRO A 143 1.19 19.74 14.42
C PRO A 143 2.36 18.81 14.09
N PRO A 144 2.82 17.96 15.04
CA PRO A 144 3.76 16.90 14.74
C PRO A 144 3.24 15.96 13.64
N ALA A 145 4.16 15.27 12.95
CA ALA A 145 3.78 14.20 12.03
C ALA A 145 2.95 13.15 12.78
N VAL A 146 1.91 12.65 12.11
CA VAL A 146 1.11 11.54 12.64
C VAL A 146 1.92 10.25 12.69
N ASN A 147 1.42 9.26 13.42
CA ASN A 147 1.88 7.89 13.31
C ASN A 147 0.70 7.03 12.83
N ALA A 148 0.92 6.15 11.86
CA ALA A 148 -0.14 5.36 11.26
C ALA A 148 0.34 3.98 10.79
N THR A 149 -0.57 3.02 10.78
CA THR A 149 -0.41 1.72 10.13
C THR A 149 -1.62 1.43 9.25
N ILE A 150 -1.42 0.71 8.15
CA ILE A 150 -2.49 0.25 7.27
C ILE A 150 -2.83 -1.21 7.59
N ASN A 151 -4.11 -1.56 7.54
CA ASN A 151 -4.52 -2.96 7.71
C ASN A 151 -4.14 -3.82 6.49
N ALA A 152 -4.14 -5.15 6.67
CA ALA A 152 -3.76 -6.09 5.62
C ALA A 152 -4.65 -6.04 4.38
N SER A 153 -5.89 -5.55 4.51
CA SER A 153 -6.82 -5.38 3.39
C SER A 153 -6.68 -4.04 2.67
N GLY A 154 -5.76 -3.16 3.08
CA GLY A 154 -5.54 -1.86 2.43
C GLY A 154 -6.69 -0.86 2.56
N THR A 155 -7.68 -1.12 3.42
CA THR A 155 -8.94 -0.36 3.52
C THR A 155 -8.97 0.62 4.67
N GLN A 156 -8.05 0.52 5.62
CA GLN A 156 -8.12 1.32 6.84
C GLN A 156 -6.74 1.66 7.40
N LEU A 157 -6.59 2.92 7.81
CA LEU A 157 -5.48 3.41 8.61
C LEU A 157 -5.88 3.51 10.08
N ASN A 158 -4.97 3.10 10.96
CA ASN A 158 -5.09 3.25 12.40
C ASN A 158 -3.86 3.99 12.93
N GLY A 159 -4.05 4.98 13.78
CA GLY A 159 -2.93 5.82 14.19
C GLY A 159 -3.23 6.83 15.27
N THR A 160 -2.26 7.73 15.48
CA THR A 160 -2.33 8.84 16.43
C THR A 160 -1.78 10.13 15.85
N GLY A 161 -2.20 11.26 16.41
CA GLY A 161 -1.68 12.59 16.09
C GLY A 161 -2.34 13.66 16.96
N GLU A 162 -2.24 14.92 16.54
CA GLU A 162 -2.82 16.04 17.30
C GLU A 162 -4.36 15.97 17.33
N ALA A 163 -4.93 16.03 18.52
CA ALA A 163 -6.37 15.94 18.72
C ALA A 163 -7.14 17.04 17.97
N GLY A 164 -8.18 16.65 17.23
CA GLY A 164 -9.00 17.57 16.44
C GLY A 164 -8.43 17.94 15.07
N ALA A 165 -7.15 17.66 14.80
CA ALA A 165 -6.54 17.93 13.50
C ALA A 165 -7.23 17.12 12.38
N ARG A 166 -7.25 17.68 11.17
CA ARG A 166 -7.81 17.06 9.97
C ARG A 166 -6.74 16.24 9.26
N LEU A 167 -7.02 14.97 9.01
CA LEU A 167 -6.19 14.06 8.22
C LEU A 167 -6.51 14.15 6.74
N THR A 168 -5.47 14.16 5.91
CA THR A 168 -5.55 13.99 4.46
C THR A 168 -4.58 12.89 4.05
N VAL A 169 -5.06 11.91 3.28
CA VAL A 169 -4.27 10.77 2.79
C VAL A 169 -4.26 10.80 1.28
N LEU A 170 -3.07 10.90 0.70
CA LEU A 170 -2.84 10.82 -0.74
C LEU A 170 -2.11 9.52 -1.09
N ASN A 171 -2.39 8.97 -2.26
CA ASN A 171 -1.58 7.90 -2.84
C ASN A 171 -0.31 8.47 -3.52
N ASP A 172 0.51 7.58 -4.08
CA ASP A 172 1.74 7.90 -4.82
C ASP A 172 1.51 8.69 -6.12
N LYS A 173 0.28 8.70 -6.65
CA LYS A 173 -0.17 9.49 -7.80
C LYS A 173 -0.71 10.87 -7.41
N GLY A 174 -0.85 11.16 -6.11
CA GLY A 174 -1.41 12.40 -5.58
C GLY A 174 -2.93 12.42 -5.45
N ASP A 175 -3.61 11.29 -5.67
CA ASP A 175 -5.07 11.20 -5.53
C ASP A 175 -5.47 11.13 -4.05
N LEU A 176 -6.57 11.81 -3.69
CA LEU A 176 -7.16 11.72 -2.36
C LEU A 176 -7.83 10.35 -2.16
N VAL A 177 -7.33 9.57 -1.21
CA VAL A 177 -7.85 8.22 -0.89
C VAL A 177 -8.46 8.13 0.50
N GLY A 178 -8.27 9.15 1.34
CA GLY A 178 -8.84 9.19 2.68
C GLY A 178 -8.81 10.57 3.30
N GLN A 179 -9.83 10.88 4.11
CA GLN A 179 -9.93 12.13 4.86
C GLN A 179 -10.76 11.93 6.13
N GLY A 180 -10.34 12.53 7.23
CA GLY A 180 -11.06 12.46 8.50
C GLY A 180 -10.47 13.40 9.55
N ASN A 181 -10.86 13.21 10.80
CA ASN A 181 -10.35 13.97 11.93
C ASN A 181 -9.73 13.03 12.95
N ILE A 182 -8.73 13.53 13.67
CA ILE A 182 -8.16 12.86 14.82
C ILE A 182 -9.08 13.10 16.03
N GLY A 183 -9.39 12.02 16.76
CA GLY A 183 -10.25 12.07 17.94
C GLY A 183 -9.69 12.97 19.03
N ALA A 184 -10.54 13.36 19.98
CA ALA A 184 -10.14 14.20 21.11
C ALA A 184 -9.09 13.54 22.02
N ASP A 185 -8.97 12.20 21.97
CA ASP A 185 -7.96 11.41 22.66
C ASP A 185 -6.65 11.26 21.87
N GLY A 186 -6.54 11.90 20.69
CA GLY A 186 -5.38 11.83 19.81
C GLY A 186 -5.31 10.56 18.95
N SER A 187 -6.33 9.68 18.99
CA SER A 187 -6.39 8.46 18.17
C SER A 187 -7.25 8.65 16.92
N PHE A 188 -7.00 7.86 15.87
CA PHE A 188 -7.87 7.81 14.71
C PHE A 188 -7.96 6.43 14.08
N VAL A 189 -9.13 6.20 13.46
CA VAL A 189 -9.39 5.10 12.53
C VAL A 189 -10.00 5.71 11.28
N LEU A 190 -9.31 5.57 10.15
CA LEU A 190 -9.68 6.22 8.90
C LEU A 190 -9.85 5.19 7.78
N ASN A 191 -11.05 5.12 7.21
CA ASN A 191 -11.30 4.28 6.04
C ASN A 191 -10.72 4.92 4.78
N LEU A 192 -10.15 4.08 3.90
CA LEU A 192 -9.63 4.44 2.59
C LEU A 192 -10.61 4.01 1.50
N SER A 193 -10.80 4.87 0.51
CA SER A 193 -11.61 4.60 -0.67
C SER A 193 -10.96 5.25 -1.90
N PRO A 194 -10.51 4.46 -2.89
CA PRO A 194 -10.51 3.00 -2.93
C PRO A 194 -9.51 2.35 -1.94
N ALA A 195 -9.59 1.04 -1.75
CA ALA A 195 -8.58 0.28 -1.02
C ALA A 195 -7.22 0.38 -1.72
N GLN A 196 -6.15 0.43 -0.94
CA GLN A 196 -4.78 0.61 -1.40
C GLN A 196 -4.06 -0.75 -1.39
N LEU A 197 -3.82 -1.34 -2.57
CA LEU A 197 -3.53 -2.78 -2.71
C LEU A 197 -2.34 -3.15 -3.60
N ASN A 198 -1.51 -2.20 -4.05
CA ASN A 198 -0.46 -2.43 -5.05
C ASN A 198 0.93 -2.03 -4.54
N GLY A 199 1.16 -2.13 -3.22
CA GLY A 199 2.45 -1.79 -2.62
C GLY A 199 2.82 -0.29 -2.66
N GLN A 200 1.90 0.58 -3.07
CA GLN A 200 2.17 2.02 -3.18
C GLN A 200 2.41 2.67 -1.82
N VAL A 201 3.19 3.75 -1.80
CA VAL A 201 3.44 4.56 -0.61
C VAL A 201 2.38 5.65 -0.50
N LEU A 202 1.65 5.67 0.62
CA LEU A 202 0.68 6.69 0.96
C LEU A 202 1.35 7.83 1.72
N SER A 203 0.92 9.07 1.45
CA SER A 203 1.32 10.28 2.18
C SER A 203 0.18 10.75 3.07
N ILE A 204 0.41 10.78 4.38
CA ILE A 204 -0.57 11.18 5.39
C ILE A 204 -0.12 12.51 6.00
N VAL A 205 -0.98 13.52 5.94
CA VAL A 205 -0.74 14.86 6.53
C VAL A 205 -1.89 15.20 7.46
N ALA A 206 -1.57 15.67 8.67
CA ALA A 206 -2.52 16.31 9.56
C ALA A 206 -2.48 17.83 9.36
N GLN A 207 -3.61 18.49 9.54
CA GLN A 207 -3.71 19.94 9.53
C GLN A 207 -4.46 20.38 10.78
N ASP A 208 -3.88 21.30 11.55
CA ASP A 208 -4.53 21.85 12.75
C ASP A 208 -5.74 22.73 12.39
N ALA A 209 -6.38 23.32 13.41
CA ALA A 209 -7.55 24.17 13.23
C ALA A 209 -7.25 25.51 12.54
N THR A 210 -5.99 25.95 12.52
CA THR A 210 -5.55 27.24 11.96
C THR A 210 -4.96 27.09 10.56
N GLY A 211 -4.78 25.86 10.10
CA GLY A 211 -4.44 25.50 8.73
C GLY A 211 -2.98 25.07 8.54
N ASN A 212 -2.18 24.93 9.61
CA ASN A 212 -0.79 24.53 9.49
C ASN A 212 -0.68 23.02 9.23
N PRO A 213 0.01 22.57 8.16
CA PRO A 213 0.15 21.16 7.83
C PRO A 213 1.35 20.53 8.53
N SER A 214 1.17 19.35 9.12
CA SER A 214 2.26 18.53 9.65
C SER A 214 3.25 18.14 8.54
N PRO A 215 4.48 17.73 8.91
CA PRO A 215 5.29 16.91 8.01
C PRO A 215 4.52 15.67 7.55
N ALA A 216 4.75 15.22 6.31
CA ALA A 216 4.10 14.04 5.77
C ALA A 216 4.63 12.76 6.43
N PHE A 217 3.72 11.85 6.77
CA PHE A 217 4.02 10.50 7.25
C PHE A 217 3.76 9.48 6.13
N ALA A 218 4.73 8.61 5.88
CA ALA A 218 4.68 7.63 4.80
C ALA A 218 4.26 6.24 5.31
N VAL A 219 3.31 5.60 4.61
CA VAL A 219 2.90 4.21 4.88
C VAL A 219 2.86 3.44 3.57
N THR A 220 3.56 2.31 3.50
CA THR A 220 3.48 1.40 2.35
C THR A 220 2.22 0.55 2.47
N ALA A 221 1.39 0.58 1.42
CA ALA A 221 0.20 -0.27 1.29
C ALA A 221 0.56 -1.76 1.17
N PRO A 222 -0.33 -2.69 1.54
CA PRO A 222 -0.15 -4.08 1.16
C PRO A 222 -0.17 -4.22 -0.36
N ASP A 223 0.50 -5.24 -0.86
CA ASP A 223 0.49 -5.59 -2.26
C ASP A 223 -0.25 -6.91 -2.47
N LEU A 224 -1.49 -6.79 -2.93
CA LEU A 224 -2.42 -7.90 -3.21
C LEU A 224 -2.84 -7.91 -4.70
N THR A 225 -2.21 -7.07 -5.53
CA THR A 225 -2.60 -6.90 -6.93
C THR A 225 -1.64 -7.68 -7.81
N PRO A 226 -2.08 -8.76 -8.47
CA PRO A 226 -1.23 -9.47 -9.40
C PRO A 226 -0.75 -8.59 -10.56
N PRO A 227 0.39 -8.94 -11.18
CA PRO A 227 0.82 -8.28 -12.40
C PRO A 227 -0.18 -8.54 -13.53
N ALA A 228 -0.07 -7.78 -14.62
CA ALA A 228 -0.84 -8.06 -15.83
C ALA A 228 -0.49 -9.45 -16.41
N GLN A 229 -1.48 -10.13 -17.03
CA GLN A 229 -1.23 -11.39 -17.72
C GLN A 229 -0.19 -11.21 -18.84
N PRO A 230 0.73 -12.17 -19.05
CA PRO A 230 1.63 -12.16 -20.19
C PRO A 230 0.89 -12.15 -21.52
N THR A 231 1.43 -11.46 -22.51
CA THR A 231 0.86 -11.36 -23.86
C THR A 231 1.88 -11.73 -24.93
N GLY A 232 1.42 -11.95 -26.17
CA GLY A 232 2.31 -12.25 -27.30
C GLY A 232 3.07 -13.57 -27.15
N LEU A 233 2.47 -14.53 -26.44
CA LEU A 233 3.10 -15.82 -26.15
C LEU A 233 3.27 -16.65 -27.43
N SER A 234 4.48 -17.15 -27.65
CA SER A 234 4.79 -18.06 -28.76
C SER A 234 5.92 -19.00 -28.36
N VAL A 235 5.68 -20.30 -28.53
CA VAL A 235 6.70 -21.35 -28.38
C VAL A 235 7.48 -21.46 -29.69
N SER A 236 8.80 -21.59 -29.62
CA SER A 236 9.63 -21.83 -30.80
C SER A 236 9.31 -23.18 -31.43
N ALA A 237 9.54 -23.31 -32.74
CA ALA A 237 9.24 -24.54 -33.48
C ALA A 237 9.98 -25.79 -32.93
N ASP A 238 11.14 -25.62 -32.30
CA ASP A 238 11.89 -26.71 -31.65
C ASP A 238 11.46 -26.98 -30.20
N GLY A 239 10.51 -26.22 -29.66
CA GLY A 239 9.97 -26.36 -28.32
C GLY A 239 10.89 -25.88 -27.19
N THR A 240 12.04 -25.28 -27.49
CA THR A 240 13.06 -24.94 -26.47
C THR A 240 12.90 -23.55 -25.87
N LEU A 241 12.10 -22.68 -26.49
CA LEU A 241 11.92 -21.29 -26.05
C LEU A 241 10.44 -20.90 -26.04
N LEU A 242 10.02 -20.18 -25.00
CA LEU A 242 8.77 -19.43 -24.98
C LEU A 242 9.11 -17.93 -24.99
N SER A 243 8.64 -17.22 -26.02
CA SER A 243 8.74 -15.75 -26.11
C SER A 243 7.44 -15.08 -25.67
N GLY A 244 7.53 -13.84 -25.21
CA GLY A 244 6.36 -13.03 -24.85
C GLY A 244 6.70 -11.67 -24.26
N THR A 245 5.67 -10.96 -23.79
CA THR A 245 5.81 -9.73 -23.01
C THR A 245 5.11 -9.84 -21.67
N GLY A 246 5.66 -9.22 -20.64
CA GLY A 246 5.11 -9.19 -19.29
C GLY A 246 5.50 -7.92 -18.54
N GLU A 247 5.05 -7.82 -17.30
CA GLU A 247 5.39 -6.70 -16.41
C GLU A 247 6.84 -6.83 -15.90
N VAL A 248 7.63 -5.77 -16.03
CA VAL A 248 9.05 -5.76 -15.65
C VAL A 248 9.23 -6.10 -14.17
N GLY A 249 10.16 -7.01 -13.86
CA GLY A 249 10.43 -7.47 -12.49
C GLY A 249 9.46 -8.52 -11.96
N SER A 250 8.37 -8.84 -12.69
CA SER A 250 7.56 -10.02 -12.39
C SER A 250 8.26 -11.31 -12.83
N PHE A 251 7.89 -12.45 -12.24
CA PHE A 251 8.38 -13.77 -12.59
C PHE A 251 7.37 -14.50 -13.48
N ILE A 252 7.80 -14.93 -14.66
CA ILE A 252 7.07 -15.86 -15.51
C ILE A 252 7.39 -17.29 -15.09
N THR A 253 6.36 -18.11 -14.90
CA THR A 253 6.47 -19.56 -14.72
C THR A 253 5.67 -20.26 -15.81
N VAL A 254 6.31 -21.21 -16.49
CA VAL A 254 5.70 -22.03 -17.55
C VAL A 254 5.54 -23.45 -17.02
N ARG A 255 4.34 -24.00 -17.15
CA ARG A 255 4.02 -25.37 -16.71
C ARG A 255 3.47 -26.23 -17.84
N ALA A 256 3.86 -27.49 -17.85
CA ALA A 256 3.30 -28.51 -18.73
C ALA A 256 1.91 -28.97 -18.23
N PRO A 257 1.14 -29.77 -19.02
CA PRO A 257 -0.19 -30.23 -18.64
C PRO A 257 -0.27 -31.02 -17.32
N ASP A 258 0.83 -31.68 -16.93
CA ASP A 258 0.97 -32.42 -15.67
C ASP A 258 1.35 -31.51 -14.48
N ASN A 259 1.34 -30.19 -14.68
CA ASN A 259 1.68 -29.14 -13.73
C ASN A 259 3.17 -29.04 -13.36
N THR A 260 4.05 -29.79 -14.03
CA THR A 260 5.50 -29.66 -13.87
C THR A 260 5.97 -28.29 -14.38
N VAL A 261 6.92 -27.66 -13.68
CA VAL A 261 7.54 -26.41 -14.15
C VAL A 261 8.59 -26.77 -15.17
N VAL A 262 8.45 -26.23 -16.38
CA VAL A 262 9.37 -26.48 -17.51
C VAL A 262 10.20 -25.24 -17.85
N GLY A 263 9.89 -24.08 -17.29
CA GLY A 263 10.68 -22.87 -17.48
C GLY A 263 10.26 -21.75 -16.54
N THR A 264 11.23 -20.91 -16.17
CA THR A 264 10.99 -19.68 -15.40
C THR A 264 11.91 -18.55 -15.87
N ILE A 265 11.46 -17.31 -15.75
CA ILE A 265 12.31 -16.13 -15.96
C ILE A 265 11.75 -14.93 -15.20
N GLU A 266 12.63 -14.04 -14.71
CA GLU A 266 12.24 -12.68 -14.31
C GLU A 266 12.13 -11.81 -15.56
N VAL A 267 11.01 -11.10 -15.74
CA VAL A 267 10.80 -10.23 -16.90
C VAL A 267 11.82 -9.08 -16.85
N PRO A 268 12.73 -8.98 -17.84
CA PRO A 268 13.79 -7.99 -17.80
C PRO A 268 13.25 -6.58 -18.10
N ALA A 269 14.11 -5.58 -17.88
CA ALA A 269 13.84 -4.22 -18.31
C ALA A 269 13.46 -4.18 -19.81
N GLY A 270 12.39 -3.46 -20.15
CA GLY A 270 11.83 -3.42 -21.51
C GLY A 270 10.65 -4.37 -21.74
N GLY A 271 10.36 -5.30 -20.81
CA GLY A 271 9.10 -6.05 -20.77
C GLY A 271 9.00 -7.26 -21.71
N SER A 272 9.90 -7.42 -22.69
CA SER A 272 10.00 -8.64 -23.51
C SER A 272 10.85 -9.71 -22.83
N PHE A 273 10.40 -10.96 -22.86
CA PHE A 273 11.12 -12.09 -22.28
C PHE A 273 11.26 -13.26 -23.25
N ASN A 274 12.25 -14.12 -22.98
CA ASN A 274 12.42 -15.43 -23.61
C ASN A 274 12.75 -16.46 -22.52
N VAL A 275 11.84 -17.39 -22.26
CA VAL A 275 12.01 -18.46 -21.28
C VAL A 275 12.62 -19.67 -21.97
N ALA A 276 13.72 -20.20 -21.45
CA ALA A 276 14.19 -21.51 -21.86
C ALA A 276 13.27 -22.60 -21.29
N LEU A 277 12.88 -23.56 -22.13
CA LEU A 277 12.03 -24.68 -21.76
C LEU A 277 12.87 -25.96 -21.69
N ASP A 278 12.85 -26.61 -20.54
CA ASP A 278 13.53 -27.89 -20.29
C ASP A 278 12.59 -28.84 -19.51
N PRO A 279 12.17 -29.98 -20.10
CA PRO A 279 12.48 -30.43 -21.47
C PRO A 279 11.81 -29.57 -22.56
N ALA A 280 12.27 -29.72 -23.80
CA ALA A 280 11.62 -29.08 -24.96
C ALA A 280 10.14 -29.48 -25.05
N GLN A 281 9.29 -28.53 -25.44
CA GLN A 281 7.85 -28.70 -25.54
C GLN A 281 7.40 -28.65 -27.01
N ASN A 282 7.18 -29.81 -27.62
CA ASN A 282 7.05 -29.96 -29.08
C ASN A 282 6.15 -31.14 -29.54
N ASP A 283 5.18 -31.52 -28.71
CA ASP A 283 4.27 -32.67 -28.88
C ASP A 283 2.80 -32.19 -28.89
N GLY A 284 2.55 -30.94 -29.32
CA GLY A 284 1.21 -30.35 -29.38
C GLY A 284 0.56 -30.01 -28.02
N GLN A 285 1.31 -30.11 -26.92
CA GLN A 285 0.79 -29.87 -25.58
C GLN A 285 0.42 -28.41 -25.32
N VAL A 286 -0.55 -28.20 -24.42
CA VAL A 286 -0.93 -26.87 -23.93
C VAL A 286 -0.16 -26.55 -22.65
N LEU A 287 0.71 -25.54 -22.72
CA LEU A 287 1.44 -25.00 -21.58
C LEU A 287 0.60 -23.95 -20.87
N GLN A 288 0.80 -23.81 -19.55
CA GLN A 288 0.20 -22.77 -18.73
C GLN A 288 1.27 -21.76 -18.31
N VAL A 289 1.06 -20.49 -18.65
CA VAL A 289 2.01 -19.40 -18.37
C VAL A 289 1.41 -18.48 -17.32
N VAL A 290 2.12 -18.27 -16.22
CA VAL A 290 1.69 -17.45 -15.09
C VAL A 290 2.74 -16.38 -14.82
N ALA A 291 2.32 -15.13 -14.67
CA ALA A 291 3.15 -14.06 -14.13
C ALA A 291 2.86 -13.89 -12.62
N THR A 292 3.90 -13.71 -11.82
CA THR A 292 3.82 -13.49 -10.38
C THR A 292 4.69 -12.31 -9.99
N ASP A 293 4.18 -11.35 -9.22
CA ASP A 293 5.01 -10.23 -8.73
C ASP A 293 5.98 -10.65 -7.60
N ALA A 294 6.76 -9.71 -7.09
CA ALA A 294 7.70 -9.94 -5.98
C ALA A 294 7.01 -10.21 -4.63
N SER A 295 5.75 -9.80 -4.50
CA SER A 295 4.90 -10.01 -3.32
C SER A 295 4.22 -11.39 -3.32
N GLY A 296 4.31 -12.13 -4.44
CA GLY A 296 3.76 -13.46 -4.62
C GLY A 296 2.34 -13.49 -5.20
N ASN A 297 1.80 -12.37 -5.67
CA ASN A 297 0.48 -12.33 -6.30
C ASN A 297 0.58 -12.85 -7.73
N ALA A 298 -0.14 -13.92 -8.03
CA ALA A 298 -0.12 -14.57 -9.34
C ALA A 298 -1.30 -14.13 -10.21
N ALA A 299 -1.01 -13.77 -11.46
CA ALA A 299 -2.02 -13.53 -12.48
C ALA A 299 -2.71 -14.86 -12.86
N PRO A 300 -3.93 -14.81 -13.43
CA PRO A 300 -4.53 -16.02 -14.01
C PRO A 300 -3.65 -16.60 -15.11
N ALA A 301 -3.62 -17.94 -15.22
CA ALA A 301 -2.81 -18.61 -16.22
C ALA A 301 -3.28 -18.30 -17.66
N VAL A 302 -2.32 -18.14 -18.57
CA VAL A 302 -2.54 -17.97 -20.00
C VAL A 302 -2.09 -19.25 -20.72
N PRO A 303 -2.98 -19.95 -21.46
CA PRO A 303 -2.60 -21.13 -22.21
C PRO A 303 -1.84 -20.76 -23.49
N VAL A 304 -0.82 -21.55 -23.82
CA VAL A 304 -0.12 -21.51 -25.11
C VAL A 304 0.14 -22.92 -25.62
N THR A 305 -0.19 -23.20 -26.87
CA THR A 305 -0.01 -24.51 -27.48
C THR A 305 1.35 -24.59 -28.15
N ALA A 306 2.13 -25.61 -27.83
CA ALA A 306 3.35 -25.94 -28.56
C ALA A 306 3.01 -26.50 -29.95
N GLU A 307 3.91 -26.33 -30.91
CA GLU A 307 3.79 -27.07 -32.17
C GLU A 307 4.01 -28.57 -31.90
N ASP A 308 3.36 -29.41 -32.69
CA ASP A 308 3.61 -30.85 -32.69
C ASP A 308 4.56 -31.19 -33.84
N ASN A 309 5.81 -31.46 -33.51
CA ASN A 309 6.82 -31.91 -34.47
C ASN A 309 7.39 -33.30 -34.10
N SER A 310 6.78 -33.96 -33.12
CA SER A 310 7.27 -35.19 -32.53
C SER A 310 6.71 -36.38 -33.32
N PRO A 311 7.55 -37.20 -33.97
CA PRO A 311 7.04 -38.35 -34.69
C PRO A 311 6.34 -39.36 -33.77
N PRO A 312 5.25 -39.99 -34.23
CA PRO A 312 4.66 -41.12 -33.54
C PRO A 312 5.65 -42.28 -33.49
N THR A 313 5.55 -43.14 -32.47
CA THR A 313 6.32 -44.40 -32.44
C THR A 313 6.04 -45.25 -33.68
N PRO A 314 6.95 -46.07 -34.22
CA PRO A 314 6.64 -46.94 -35.36
C PRO A 314 5.49 -47.91 -35.07
N VAL A 315 4.74 -48.28 -36.11
CA VAL A 315 3.68 -49.30 -35.99
C VAL A 315 4.25 -50.63 -35.51
N SER A 316 3.43 -51.43 -34.84
CA SER A 316 3.83 -52.71 -34.25
C SER A 316 2.81 -53.81 -34.53
N ASN A 317 3.18 -55.06 -34.20
CA ASN A 317 2.33 -56.25 -34.38
C ASN A 317 1.80 -56.43 -35.81
N LEU A 318 2.65 -56.13 -36.79
CA LEU A 318 2.32 -56.25 -38.21
C LEU A 318 2.03 -57.71 -38.57
N VAL A 319 0.88 -57.93 -39.19
CA VAL A 319 0.47 -59.22 -39.75
C VAL A 319 -0.12 -58.97 -41.14
N ILE A 320 0.39 -59.70 -42.14
CA ILE A 320 -0.25 -59.83 -43.44
C ILE A 320 -0.95 -61.18 -43.52
N ASP A 321 -2.19 -61.18 -44.01
CA ASP A 321 -3.03 -62.36 -44.10
C ASP A 321 -2.51 -63.40 -45.12
N ALA A 322 -3.12 -64.59 -45.14
CA ALA A 322 -2.67 -65.67 -46.01
C ALA A 322 -2.84 -65.38 -47.51
N THR A 323 -3.68 -64.40 -47.87
CA THR A 323 -3.87 -63.95 -49.26
C THR A 323 -2.90 -62.84 -49.68
N TYR A 324 -2.04 -62.38 -48.77
CA TYR A 324 -1.14 -61.25 -48.93
C TYR A 324 -1.82 -59.93 -49.28
N SER A 325 -3.12 -59.80 -49.04
CA SER A 325 -3.93 -58.66 -49.49
C SER A 325 -4.48 -57.81 -48.34
N VAL A 326 -4.35 -58.26 -47.09
CA VAL A 326 -4.79 -57.51 -45.91
C VAL A 326 -3.63 -57.39 -44.95
N ILE A 327 -3.39 -56.17 -44.45
CA ILE A 327 -2.45 -55.90 -43.37
C ILE A 327 -3.21 -55.47 -42.12
N SER A 328 -2.72 -55.88 -40.96
CA SER A 328 -3.18 -55.43 -39.65
C SER A 328 -2.02 -55.17 -38.71
N GLY A 329 -2.26 -54.35 -37.68
CA GLY A 329 -1.25 -54.00 -36.68
C GLY A 329 -1.77 -53.03 -35.64
N ARG A 330 -0.83 -52.41 -34.92
CA ARG A 330 -1.07 -51.36 -33.93
C ARG A 330 -0.28 -50.09 -34.24
N GLY A 331 -0.85 -48.95 -33.89
CA GLY A 331 -0.26 -47.63 -34.08
C GLY A 331 -0.88 -46.59 -33.18
N GLU A 332 -0.58 -45.31 -33.45
CA GLU A 332 -1.17 -44.18 -32.75
C GLU A 332 -2.58 -43.90 -33.25
N ALA A 333 -3.55 -43.76 -32.33
CA ALA A 333 -4.94 -43.56 -32.69
C ALA A 333 -5.14 -42.33 -33.59
N GLY A 334 -5.80 -42.51 -34.74
CA GLY A 334 -6.07 -41.45 -35.70
C GLY A 334 -4.95 -41.22 -36.73
N ALA A 335 -3.76 -41.81 -36.56
CA ALA A 335 -2.66 -41.70 -37.52
C ALA A 335 -3.00 -42.39 -38.87
N SER A 336 -2.50 -41.83 -39.98
CA SER A 336 -2.51 -42.49 -41.30
C SER A 336 -1.38 -43.51 -41.38
N VAL A 337 -1.62 -44.67 -41.97
CA VAL A 337 -0.64 -45.76 -42.16
C VAL A 337 -0.43 -45.96 -43.65
N ILE A 338 0.81 -45.84 -44.12
CA ILE A 338 1.20 -46.07 -45.51
C ILE A 338 2.10 -47.31 -45.58
N VAL A 339 1.76 -48.23 -46.48
CA VAL A 339 2.56 -49.43 -46.77
C VAL A 339 3.23 -49.27 -48.12
N THR A 340 4.55 -49.49 -48.16
CA THR A 340 5.34 -49.45 -49.39
C THR A 340 6.10 -50.75 -49.62
N GLN A 341 6.27 -51.12 -50.89
CA GLN A 341 7.11 -52.23 -51.33
C GLN A 341 7.90 -51.79 -52.56
N ASN A 342 9.22 -52.01 -52.55
CA ASN A 342 10.13 -51.57 -53.63
C ASN A 342 9.98 -50.07 -54.00
N GLY A 343 9.67 -49.23 -53.01
CA GLY A 343 9.46 -47.78 -53.19
C GLY A 343 8.08 -47.37 -53.73
N ALA A 344 7.21 -48.32 -54.09
CA ALA A 344 5.83 -48.04 -54.50
C ALA A 344 4.87 -48.19 -53.31
N LYS A 345 3.91 -47.28 -53.18
CA LYS A 345 2.79 -47.43 -52.25
C LYS A 345 1.90 -48.60 -52.69
N ILE A 346 1.66 -49.53 -51.77
CA ILE A 346 0.81 -50.71 -51.98
C ILE A 346 -0.42 -50.75 -51.06
N GLY A 347 -0.57 -49.78 -50.15
CA GLY A 347 -1.79 -49.63 -49.36
C GLY A 347 -1.75 -48.41 -48.44
N GLU A 348 -2.92 -47.99 -47.99
CA GLU A 348 -3.11 -46.95 -46.97
C GLU A 348 -4.33 -47.26 -46.10
N GLY A 349 -4.25 -46.90 -44.83
CA GLY A 349 -5.38 -46.94 -43.91
C GLY A 349 -5.17 -46.02 -42.72
N THR A 350 -6.04 -46.11 -41.73
CA THR A 350 -5.98 -45.28 -40.51
C THR A 350 -6.00 -46.16 -39.28
N VAL A 351 -5.29 -45.75 -38.24
CA VAL A 351 -5.38 -46.37 -36.93
C VAL A 351 -6.66 -45.94 -36.23
N LEU A 352 -7.42 -46.91 -35.73
CA LEU A 352 -8.66 -46.68 -35.01
C LEU A 352 -8.38 -46.11 -33.60
N ALA A 353 -9.42 -45.56 -32.97
CA ALA A 353 -9.34 -45.00 -31.61
C ALA A 353 -8.84 -45.99 -30.54
N ASN A 354 -8.95 -47.30 -30.78
CA ASN A 354 -8.43 -48.35 -29.89
C ASN A 354 -6.95 -48.73 -30.15
N GLY A 355 -6.26 -48.02 -31.05
CA GLY A 355 -4.86 -48.24 -31.40
C GLY A 355 -4.60 -49.39 -32.38
N THR A 356 -5.65 -49.97 -32.98
CA THR A 356 -5.51 -51.04 -33.99
C THR A 356 -5.79 -50.52 -35.40
N PHE A 357 -5.18 -51.13 -36.41
CA PHE A 357 -5.57 -50.92 -37.81
C PHE A 357 -5.69 -52.26 -38.55
N GLN A 358 -6.59 -52.30 -39.53
CA GLN A 358 -6.70 -53.38 -40.50
C GLN A 358 -7.31 -52.82 -41.79
N PHE A 359 -6.63 -53.02 -42.92
CA PHE A 359 -7.12 -52.56 -44.23
C PHE A 359 -6.59 -53.43 -45.36
N ALA A 360 -7.27 -53.37 -46.50
CA ALA A 360 -6.84 -54.05 -47.72
C ALA A 360 -5.71 -53.27 -48.39
N LEU A 361 -4.73 -54.00 -48.92
CA LEU A 361 -3.68 -53.48 -49.78
C LEU A 361 -4.24 -53.27 -51.19
N ASP A 362 -3.88 -52.14 -51.81
CA ASP A 362 -4.20 -51.84 -53.21
C ASP A 362 -3.52 -52.83 -54.16
N THR A 363 -2.35 -53.35 -53.76
CA THR A 363 -1.61 -54.40 -54.46
C THR A 363 -1.15 -55.44 -53.43
N PRO A 364 -1.45 -56.74 -53.62
CA PRO A 364 -0.99 -57.78 -52.70
C PRO A 364 0.53 -57.76 -52.52
N ALA A 365 1.00 -57.87 -51.28
CA ALA A 365 2.42 -57.87 -50.96
C ALA A 365 3.11 -59.12 -51.53
N GLN A 366 4.33 -58.96 -52.07
CA GLN A 366 5.10 -60.09 -52.56
C GLN A 366 5.66 -60.95 -51.40
N PRO A 367 5.45 -62.27 -51.40
CA PRO A 367 6.00 -63.17 -50.37
C PRO A 367 7.53 -63.11 -50.33
N GLY A 368 8.10 -63.06 -49.14
CA GLY A 368 9.55 -63.00 -48.92
C GLY A 368 10.22 -61.68 -49.29
N GLN A 369 9.46 -60.66 -49.70
CA GLN A 369 9.96 -59.32 -50.03
C GLN A 369 9.63 -58.34 -48.92
N LEU A 370 10.56 -57.44 -48.60
CA LEU A 370 10.37 -56.43 -47.56
C LEU A 370 9.19 -55.50 -47.91
N VAL A 371 8.30 -55.26 -46.95
CA VAL A 371 7.39 -54.12 -46.94
C VAL A 371 7.80 -53.17 -45.83
N SER A 372 7.67 -51.87 -46.08
CA SER A 372 7.99 -50.82 -45.13
C SER A 372 6.71 -50.07 -44.78
N VAL A 373 6.37 -50.02 -43.49
CA VAL A 373 5.13 -49.42 -42.99
C VAL A 373 5.47 -48.20 -42.16
N VAL A 374 4.95 -47.04 -42.55
CA VAL A 374 5.13 -45.77 -41.84
C VAL A 374 3.75 -45.30 -41.39
N GLN A 375 3.65 -44.81 -40.15
CA GLN A 375 2.48 -44.04 -39.73
C GLN A 375 2.80 -42.56 -39.62
N THR A 376 1.80 -41.71 -39.85
CA THR A 376 1.89 -40.26 -39.78
C THR A 376 0.78 -39.76 -38.88
N ASP A 377 1.14 -39.01 -37.85
CA ASP A 377 0.18 -38.44 -36.88
C ASP A 377 -0.72 -37.36 -37.51
N ALA A 378 -1.57 -36.75 -36.70
CA ALA A 378 -2.47 -35.68 -37.14
C ALA A 378 -1.75 -34.37 -37.52
N ALA A 379 -0.55 -34.14 -36.97
CA ALA A 379 0.28 -32.98 -37.27
C ALA A 379 1.12 -33.15 -38.55
N GLY A 380 1.20 -34.37 -39.08
CA GLY A 380 1.94 -34.70 -40.29
C GLY A 380 3.34 -35.25 -40.06
N ASN A 381 3.71 -35.60 -38.82
CA ASN A 381 5.03 -36.15 -38.51
C ASN A 381 5.06 -37.66 -38.80
N PRO A 382 5.96 -38.15 -39.68
CA PRO A 382 6.05 -39.57 -39.99
C PRO A 382 6.94 -40.31 -38.98
N SER A 383 6.49 -41.49 -38.54
CA SER A 383 7.30 -42.42 -37.75
C SER A 383 8.54 -42.89 -38.51
N ALA A 384 9.51 -43.44 -37.79
CA ALA A 384 10.49 -44.32 -38.44
C ALA A 384 9.77 -45.52 -39.09
N PRO A 385 10.30 -46.08 -40.21
CA PRO A 385 9.65 -47.20 -40.87
C PRO A 385 9.69 -48.47 -40.02
N ALA A 386 8.57 -49.19 -39.99
CA ALA A 386 8.47 -50.54 -39.47
C ALA A 386 8.56 -51.53 -40.63
N ASP A 387 9.65 -52.29 -40.63
CA ASP A 387 9.94 -53.26 -41.68
C ASP A 387 9.31 -54.62 -41.36
N TYR A 388 8.63 -55.20 -42.35
CA TYR A 388 7.99 -56.51 -42.25
C TYR A 388 8.29 -57.33 -43.50
N THR A 389 8.63 -58.61 -43.33
CA THR A 389 8.79 -59.53 -44.46
C THR A 389 7.68 -60.57 -44.41
N PRO A 390 6.70 -60.53 -45.33
CA PRO A 390 5.67 -61.55 -45.40
C PRO A 390 6.32 -62.92 -45.63
N PRO A 391 5.89 -63.98 -44.95
CA PRO A 391 6.51 -65.29 -45.10
C PRO A 391 6.31 -65.83 -46.53
N LEU A 392 7.33 -66.53 -47.04
CA LEU A 392 7.29 -67.16 -48.38
C LEU A 392 6.15 -68.15 -48.54
N ILE A 393 5.73 -68.76 -47.44
CA ILE A 393 4.58 -69.65 -47.36
C ILE A 393 3.58 -68.94 -46.43
N PRO A 394 2.31 -68.80 -46.83
CA PRO A 394 1.29 -68.21 -45.97
C PRO A 394 1.27 -68.91 -44.61
N LEU A 395 1.03 -68.14 -43.54
CA LEU A 395 0.69 -68.76 -42.26
C LEU A 395 -0.53 -69.66 -42.49
N THR A 396 -0.48 -70.89 -41.99
CA THR A 396 -1.61 -71.81 -42.04
C THR A 396 -2.81 -71.18 -41.35
N GLU A 397 -4.00 -71.29 -41.95
CA GLU A 397 -5.20 -70.73 -41.34
C GLU A 397 -5.44 -71.36 -39.96
N ALA A 398 -5.91 -70.55 -39.01
CA ALA A 398 -6.29 -71.06 -37.70
C ALA A 398 -7.39 -72.13 -37.85
N PRO A 399 -7.40 -73.18 -37.00
CA PRO A 399 -8.49 -74.13 -36.98
C PRO A 399 -9.83 -73.43 -36.73
N LEU A 400 -10.80 -73.67 -37.61
CA LEU A 400 -12.16 -73.18 -37.51
C LEU A 400 -13.07 -74.22 -36.84
N ASN A 401 -14.18 -73.75 -36.27
CA ASN A 401 -15.21 -74.60 -35.64
C ASN A 401 -14.65 -75.54 -34.56
N VAL A 402 -13.67 -75.06 -33.80
CA VAL A 402 -13.09 -75.83 -32.70
C VAL A 402 -14.11 -75.99 -31.58
N VAL A 403 -14.59 -77.22 -31.37
CA VAL A 403 -15.57 -77.56 -30.33
C VAL A 403 -15.01 -78.68 -29.47
N LEU A 404 -15.00 -78.46 -28.15
CA LEU A 404 -14.75 -79.49 -27.15
C LEU A 404 -16.05 -80.25 -26.90
N ALA A 405 -16.03 -81.57 -27.10
CA ALA A 405 -17.17 -82.43 -26.80
C ALA A 405 -17.54 -82.37 -25.30
N GLY A 406 -18.81 -82.67 -24.98
CA GLY A 406 -19.33 -82.57 -23.61
C GLY A 406 -18.67 -83.51 -22.59
N ASP A 407 -17.84 -84.45 -23.05
CA ASP A 407 -17.00 -85.31 -22.21
C ASP A 407 -15.67 -84.64 -21.78
N GLY A 408 -15.33 -83.49 -22.37
CA GLY A 408 -14.08 -82.78 -22.10
C GLY A 408 -12.82 -83.42 -22.67
N LEU A 409 -12.93 -84.47 -23.50
CA LEU A 409 -11.79 -85.25 -23.99
C LEU A 409 -11.50 -85.06 -25.49
N THR A 410 -12.48 -84.63 -26.28
CA THR A 410 -12.34 -84.58 -27.74
C THR A 410 -12.49 -83.16 -28.27
N LEU A 411 -11.45 -82.63 -28.91
CA LEU A 411 -11.52 -81.44 -29.75
C LEU A 411 -11.86 -81.84 -31.20
N THR A 412 -12.87 -81.23 -31.79
CA THR A 412 -13.17 -81.35 -33.23
C THR A 412 -13.12 -79.97 -33.87
N GLY A 413 -12.70 -79.89 -35.13
CA GLY A 413 -12.62 -78.65 -35.89
C GLY A 413 -12.14 -78.91 -37.31
N THR A 414 -12.08 -77.88 -38.13
CA THR A 414 -11.54 -77.91 -39.49
C THR A 414 -10.28 -77.07 -39.54
N SER A 415 -9.20 -77.56 -40.15
CA SER A 415 -7.95 -76.81 -40.33
C SER A 415 -7.44 -77.01 -41.76
N SER A 416 -6.44 -76.23 -42.17
CA SER A 416 -5.81 -76.37 -43.48
C SER A 416 -5.26 -77.79 -43.67
N LEU A 417 -5.45 -78.33 -44.88
CA LEU A 417 -5.01 -79.67 -45.22
C LEU A 417 -3.49 -79.82 -45.02
N GLY A 418 -3.08 -80.78 -44.18
CA GLY A 418 -1.66 -81.04 -43.87
C GLY A 418 -1.10 -80.26 -42.67
N ALA A 419 -1.89 -79.37 -42.05
CA ALA A 419 -1.49 -78.70 -40.80
C ALA A 419 -1.48 -79.69 -39.62
N VAL A 420 -0.51 -79.54 -38.72
CA VAL A 420 -0.51 -80.23 -37.42
C VAL A 420 -1.23 -79.34 -36.41
N VAL A 421 -2.31 -79.83 -35.81
CA VAL A 421 -3.03 -79.16 -34.72
C VAL A 421 -2.44 -79.66 -33.41
N THR A 422 -1.86 -78.75 -32.61
CA THR A 422 -1.23 -79.04 -31.31
C THR A 422 -1.99 -78.44 -30.16
#